data_AF-A0A537J3W6-F1
#
_entry.id   AF-A0A537J3W6-F1
#
_cell.length_a   1.000
_cell.length_b   1.000
_cell.length_c   1.000
_cell.angle_alpha   90.00
_cell.angle_beta   90.00
_cell.angle_gamma   90.00
#
_symmetry.space_group_name_H-M   'P 1'
#
loop_
_entity.id
_entity.type
_entity.pdbx_description
1 polymer ?
#
loop_
_entity_poly.entity_id
_entity_poly.type
_entity_poly.pdbx_seq_one_letter_code
_entity_poly.pdbx_strand_id
1 'polypeptide(L)'
;MMGQTSTDSKLQKWPVDLETDFALSALPPHLRSEATVYLLEPNKGFYIGRQGTNGFVCFVSRTEWEWADFRNDLATPISFDPEGAKTIVPVFLDVAALRASGKFTAEQVKDTVIERIKK
;
A
#
# COMPACT_ATOMS: atom_id res chain seq x y z
N MET A 1 8.64 -21.08 -20.19
CA MET A 1 9.23 -20.30 -19.08
C MET A 1 8.58 -20.77 -17.79
N MET A 2 9.33 -21.44 -16.92
CA MET A 2 8.84 -21.83 -15.59
C MET A 2 8.92 -20.59 -14.70
N GLY A 3 7.82 -19.85 -14.57
CA GLY A 3 7.69 -18.86 -13.51
C GLY A 3 7.67 -19.59 -12.17
N GLN A 4 8.55 -19.21 -11.25
CA GLN A 4 8.49 -19.69 -9.87
C GLN A 4 7.11 -19.32 -9.33
N THR A 5 6.26 -20.32 -9.13
CA THR A 5 5.05 -20.17 -8.33
C THR A 5 5.48 -19.97 -6.89
N SER A 6 5.50 -18.71 -6.45
CA SER A 6 5.61 -18.35 -5.04
C SER A 6 4.49 -19.08 -4.29
N THR A 7 4.81 -20.17 -3.60
CA THR A 7 3.84 -21.02 -2.92
C THR A 7 3.22 -20.36 -1.69
N ASP A 8 3.70 -19.19 -1.28
CA ASP A 8 3.09 -18.33 -0.29
C ASP A 8 3.00 -16.91 -0.85
N SER A 9 1.79 -16.44 -1.17
CA SER A 9 1.48 -15.08 -1.63
C SER A 9 0.95 -14.19 -0.49
N LYS A 10 0.91 -14.72 0.74
CA LYS A 10 0.39 -14.01 1.90
C LYS A 10 1.40 -12.97 2.35
N LEU A 11 0.90 -11.76 2.61
CA LEU A 11 1.71 -10.71 3.20
C LEU A 11 1.89 -10.99 4.70
N GLN A 12 3.13 -10.87 5.17
CA GLN A 12 3.45 -10.88 6.59
C GLN A 12 3.31 -9.48 7.17
N LYS A 13 2.81 -9.39 8.41
CA LYS A 13 2.79 -8.14 9.16
C LYS A 13 4.21 -7.76 9.56
N TRP A 14 4.58 -6.52 9.30
CA TRP A 14 5.88 -6.00 9.71
C TRP A 14 5.81 -5.42 11.13
N PRO A 15 6.95 -5.36 11.85
CA PRO A 15 7.03 -4.56 13.07
C PRO A 15 6.63 -3.10 12.79
N VAL A 16 5.84 -2.53 13.69
CA VAL A 16 5.27 -1.17 13.53
C VAL A 16 6.36 -0.12 13.31
N ASP A 17 7.42 -0.16 14.11
CA ASP A 17 8.51 0.82 14.02
C ASP A 17 9.26 0.70 12.69
N LEU A 18 9.54 -0.54 12.24
CA LEU A 18 10.20 -0.80 10.96
C LEU A 18 9.38 -0.26 9.79
N GLU A 19 8.09 -0.58 9.73
CA GLU A 19 7.22 -0.15 8.64
C GLU A 19 7.01 1.37 8.66
N THR A 20 6.92 1.97 9.85
CA THR A 20 6.81 3.43 10.02
C THR A 20 8.06 4.15 9.51
N ASP A 21 9.25 3.72 9.95
CA ASP A 21 10.50 4.34 9.56
C ASP A 21 10.77 4.18 8.06
N PHE A 22 10.46 3.00 7.51
CA PHE A 22 10.60 2.76 6.09
C PHE A 22 9.61 3.58 5.25
N ALA A 23 8.34 3.69 5.67
CA ALA A 23 7.38 4.56 4.99
C ALA A 23 7.85 6.03 4.99
N LEU A 24 8.35 6.52 6.13
CA LEU A 24 8.85 7.90 6.26
C LEU A 24 10.13 8.16 5.47
N SER A 25 10.89 7.12 5.08
CA SER A 25 12.08 7.29 4.26
C SER A 25 11.78 7.85 2.86
N ALA A 26 10.52 7.76 2.40
CA ALA A 26 10.07 8.34 1.14
C ALA A 26 10.02 9.89 1.14
N LEU A 27 10.04 10.53 2.32
CA LEU A 27 10.02 11.98 2.44
C LEU A 27 11.40 12.57 2.78
N PRO A 28 11.69 13.81 2.36
CA PRO A 28 12.77 14.62 2.93
C PRO A 28 12.64 14.76 4.45
N PRO A 29 13.75 14.79 5.22
CA PRO A 29 13.72 14.77 6.69
C PRO A 29 12.79 15.80 7.35
N HIS A 30 12.73 17.02 6.82
CA HIS A 30 11.94 18.11 7.40
C HIS A 30 10.42 17.95 7.22
N LEU A 31 9.95 17.03 6.38
CA LEU A 31 8.51 16.75 6.19
C LEU A 31 8.02 15.54 7.01
N ARG A 32 8.92 14.71 7.53
CA ARG A 32 8.59 13.41 8.15
C ARG A 32 7.82 13.54 9.46
N SER A 33 8.15 14.53 10.28
CA SER A 33 7.60 14.65 11.64
C SER A 33 6.10 14.93 11.68
N GLU A 34 5.56 15.49 10.61
CA GLU A 34 4.15 15.92 10.53
C GLU A 34 3.36 15.13 9.49
N ALA A 35 3.96 14.12 8.85
CA ALA A 35 3.28 13.28 7.87
C ALA A 35 2.38 12.22 8.54
N THR A 36 1.27 11.89 7.90
CA THR A 36 0.42 10.76 8.28
C THR A 36 1.03 9.47 7.73
N VAL A 37 1.11 8.43 8.55
CA VAL A 37 1.65 7.12 8.14
C VAL A 37 0.54 6.07 8.19
N TYR A 38 0.30 5.42 7.05
CA TYR A 38 -0.51 4.21 6.98
C TYR A 38 0.37 2.97 7.07
N LEU A 39 -0.06 2.01 7.88
CA LEU A 39 0.59 0.72 8.08
C LEU A 39 -0.32 -0.40 7.60
N LEU A 40 0.26 -1.47 7.06
CA LEU A 40 -0.48 -2.56 6.48
C LEU A 40 -0.78 -3.65 7.51
N GLU A 41 -2.07 -3.89 7.75
CA GLU A 41 -2.53 -5.11 8.40
C GLU A 41 -2.94 -6.12 7.31
N PRO A 42 -2.16 -7.20 7.07
CA PRO A 42 -2.38 -8.08 5.92
C PRO A 42 -3.80 -8.65 5.76
N ASN A 43 -4.52 -8.82 6.87
CA ASN A 43 -5.87 -9.38 6.88
C ASN A 43 -6.99 -8.32 6.91
N LYS A 44 -6.65 -7.02 6.89
CA LYS A 44 -7.63 -5.92 6.93
C LYS A 44 -7.38 -4.83 5.89
N GLY A 45 -6.14 -4.63 5.45
CA GLY A 45 -5.72 -3.49 4.66
C GLY A 45 -4.97 -2.45 5.51
N PHE A 46 -4.86 -1.24 4.98
CA PHE A 46 -4.14 -0.16 5.64
C PHE A 46 -4.93 0.45 6.81
N TYR A 47 -4.22 0.88 7.84
CA TYR A 47 -4.76 1.67 8.95
C TYR A 47 -3.78 2.81 9.31
N ILE A 48 -4.28 3.87 9.93
CA ILE A 48 -3.44 4.98 10.38
C ILE A 48 -2.62 4.50 11.59
N GLY A 49 -1.32 4.32 11.40
CA GLY A 49 -0.37 4.01 12.47
C GLY A 49 0.16 5.27 13.17
N ARG A 50 0.18 6.39 12.45
CA ARG A 50 0.55 7.71 12.97
C ARG A 50 -0.25 8.80 12.27
N GLN A 51 -0.95 9.61 13.03
CA GLN A 51 -1.66 10.77 12.51
C GLN A 51 -0.69 11.95 12.34
N GLY A 52 -0.69 12.57 11.16
CA GLY A 52 0.06 13.80 10.86
C GLY A 52 -0.85 15.02 10.69
N THR A 53 -0.23 16.17 10.39
CA THR A 53 -0.88 17.49 10.28
C THR A 53 -0.50 18.27 9.02
N ASN A 54 0.56 17.89 8.30
CA ASN A 54 1.03 18.64 7.12
C ASN A 54 0.37 18.18 5.79
N GLY A 55 -0.55 17.22 5.86
CA GLY A 55 -1.29 16.68 4.72
C GLY A 55 -0.53 15.66 3.85
N PHE A 56 0.76 15.44 4.09
CA PHE A 56 1.50 14.36 3.44
C PHE A 56 1.09 13.01 4.01
N VAL A 57 1.06 12.00 3.15
CA VAL A 57 0.75 10.61 3.50
C VAL A 57 1.89 9.70 3.05
N CYS A 58 2.36 8.84 3.94
CA CYS A 58 3.39 7.83 3.69
C CYS A 58 2.88 6.42 3.99
N PHE A 59 3.32 5.44 3.19
CA PHE A 59 3.10 4.02 3.45
C PHE A 59 4.08 3.17 2.64
N VAL A 60 4.16 1.87 2.95
CA VAL A 60 4.92 0.90 2.16
C VAL A 60 3.96 0.19 1.22
N SER A 61 4.06 0.44 -0.08
CA SER A 61 3.31 -0.32 -1.09
C SER A 61 3.85 -1.75 -1.16
N ARG A 62 2.97 -2.72 -0.91
CA ARG A 62 3.29 -4.15 -0.88
C ARG A 62 2.31 -4.99 -1.70
N THR A 63 1.43 -4.34 -2.46
CA THR A 63 0.36 -5.00 -3.19
C THR A 63 0.60 -5.15 -4.68
N GLU A 64 1.46 -4.29 -5.27
CA GLU A 64 1.82 -4.22 -6.71
C GLU A 64 0.69 -4.67 -7.66
N TRP A 65 -0.47 -4.04 -7.49
CA TRP A 65 -1.72 -4.51 -8.08
C TRP A 65 -1.75 -4.38 -9.60
N GLU A 66 -0.93 -3.49 -10.16
CA GLU A 66 -0.84 -3.24 -11.60
C GLU A 66 -0.33 -4.47 -12.36
N TRP A 67 0.39 -5.37 -11.70
CA TRP A 67 0.96 -6.57 -12.32
C TRP A 67 0.00 -7.76 -12.34
N ALA A 68 -1.19 -7.63 -11.74
CA ALA A 68 -2.14 -8.74 -11.57
C ALA A 68 -1.49 -9.99 -10.93
N ASP A 69 -0.56 -9.78 -10.00
CA ASP A 69 0.13 -10.84 -9.26
C ASP A 69 0.22 -10.48 -7.76
N PHE A 70 -0.18 -11.39 -6.88
CA PHE A 70 -0.11 -11.21 -5.43
C PHE A 70 1.27 -11.57 -4.88
N ARG A 71 2.29 -10.87 -5.38
CA ARG A 71 3.64 -10.95 -4.85
C ARG A 71 3.69 -10.54 -3.38
N ASN A 72 4.59 -11.15 -2.62
CA ASN A 72 4.85 -10.83 -1.22
C ASN A 72 6.31 -10.43 -0.95
N ASP A 73 7.11 -10.30 -2.01
CA ASP A 73 8.52 -9.97 -1.99
C ASP A 73 8.80 -8.52 -2.43
N LEU A 74 7.75 -7.73 -2.67
CA LEU A 74 7.84 -6.33 -3.04
C LEU A 74 7.52 -5.42 -1.84
N ALA A 75 8.34 -4.39 -1.66
CA ALA A 75 8.14 -3.36 -0.65
C ALA A 75 8.73 -2.04 -1.13
N THR A 76 7.87 -1.09 -1.48
CA THR A 76 8.27 0.23 -1.98
C THR A 76 7.74 1.31 -1.04
N PRO A 77 8.62 2.10 -0.38
CA PRO A 77 8.16 3.23 0.42
C PRO A 77 7.70 4.34 -0.52
N ILE A 78 6.46 4.81 -0.35
CA ILE A 78 5.86 5.83 -1.19
C ILE A 78 5.27 6.92 -0.30
N SER A 79 5.39 8.16 -0.75
CA SER A 79 4.71 9.30 -0.14
C SER A 79 3.96 10.11 -1.19
N PHE A 80 2.81 10.65 -0.79
CA PHE A 80 2.05 11.60 -1.59
C PHE A 80 1.92 12.93 -0.84
N ASP A 81 1.91 14.01 -1.60
CA ASP A 81 1.57 15.36 -1.13
C ASP A 81 0.06 15.45 -0.78
N PRO A 82 -0.43 16.59 -0.27
CA PRO A 82 -1.84 16.72 0.10
C PRO A 82 -2.83 16.49 -1.04
N GLU A 83 -2.45 16.68 -2.30
CA GLU A 83 -3.34 16.44 -3.44
C GLU A 83 -3.36 14.96 -3.81
N GLY A 84 -2.20 14.32 -3.90
CA GLY A 84 -2.10 12.87 -4.09
C GLY A 84 -2.70 12.08 -2.94
N ALA A 85 -2.62 12.59 -1.70
CA ALA A 85 -3.29 12.02 -0.54
C ALA A 85 -4.81 11.94 -0.70
N LYS A 86 -5.41 12.91 -1.41
CA LYS A 86 -6.87 12.95 -1.65
C LYS A 86 -7.27 12.14 -2.87
N THR A 87 -6.44 12.14 -3.92
CA THR A 87 -6.82 11.63 -5.26
C THR A 87 -6.27 10.25 -5.56
N ILE A 88 -5.09 9.89 -5.05
CA ILE A 88 -4.36 8.67 -5.41
C ILE A 88 -4.34 7.66 -4.27
N VAL A 89 -4.05 8.09 -3.04
CA VAL A 89 -3.96 7.20 -1.87
C VAL A 89 -5.20 6.31 -1.69
N PRO A 90 -6.46 6.78 -1.90
CA PRO A 90 -7.63 5.92 -1.79
C PRO A 90 -7.56 4.65 -2.65
N VAL A 91 -6.91 4.69 -3.82
CA VAL A 91 -6.72 3.52 -4.67
C VAL A 91 -5.88 2.45 -3.97
N PHE A 92 -4.76 2.84 -3.33
CA PHE A 92 -3.91 1.91 -2.59
C PHE A 92 -4.60 1.31 -1.38
N LEU A 93 -5.38 2.12 -0.65
CA LEU A 93 -6.16 1.65 0.50
C LEU A 93 -7.19 0.59 0.07
N ASP A 94 -7.93 0.86 -1.01
CA ASP A 94 -8.95 -0.05 -1.52
C ASP A 94 -8.34 -1.33 -2.09
N VAL A 95 -7.23 -1.24 -2.82
CA VAL A 95 -6.47 -2.42 -3.28
C VAL A 95 -6.04 -3.31 -2.11
N ALA A 96 -5.50 -2.70 -1.05
CA ALA A 96 -5.08 -3.46 0.13
C ALA A 96 -6.27 -4.13 0.82
N ALA A 97 -7.42 -3.46 0.91
CA ALA A 97 -8.65 -4.03 1.46
C ALA A 97 -9.20 -5.18 0.58
N LEU A 98 -9.23 -5.01 -0.74
CA LEU A 98 -9.67 -6.03 -1.69
C LEU A 98 -8.78 -7.27 -1.61
N ARG A 99 -7.45 -7.11 -1.62
CA ARG A 99 -6.50 -8.22 -1.42
C ARG A 99 -6.69 -8.90 -0.06
N ALA A 100 -6.79 -8.12 1.01
CA ALA A 100 -6.98 -8.62 2.37
C ALA A 100 -8.30 -9.40 2.55
N SER A 101 -9.33 -9.08 1.76
CA SER A 101 -10.61 -9.78 1.82
C SER A 101 -10.52 -11.27 1.40
N GLY A 102 -9.50 -11.63 0.61
CA GLY A 102 -9.34 -12.97 0.05
C GLY A 102 -10.43 -13.40 -0.96
N LYS A 103 -11.32 -12.48 -1.37
CA LYS A 103 -12.46 -12.78 -2.25
C LYS A 103 -12.16 -12.63 -3.75
N PHE A 104 -11.07 -11.97 -4.09
CA PHE A 104 -10.74 -11.58 -5.46
C PHE A 104 -9.36 -12.13 -5.85
N THR A 105 -9.23 -12.56 -7.09
CA THR A 105 -7.92 -12.82 -7.70
C THR A 105 -7.18 -11.52 -7.96
N ALA A 106 -5.86 -11.59 -8.19
CA ALA A 106 -5.06 -10.41 -8.49
C ALA A 106 -5.51 -9.71 -9.79
N GLU A 107 -5.94 -10.48 -10.78
CA GLU A 107 -6.53 -9.96 -12.03
C GLU A 107 -7.85 -9.22 -11.77
N GLN A 108 -8.76 -9.81 -10.99
CA GLN A 108 -10.03 -9.15 -10.63
C GLN A 108 -9.81 -7.84 -9.86
N VAL A 109 -8.81 -7.79 -8.97
CA VAL A 109 -8.45 -6.54 -8.27
C VAL A 109 -7.97 -5.49 -9.27
N LYS A 110 -7.07 -5.86 -10.19
CA LYS A 110 -6.57 -4.94 -11.22
C LYS A 110 -7.69 -4.40 -12.09
N ASP A 111 -8.57 -5.26 -12.60
CA ASP A 111 -9.68 -4.85 -13.45
C ASP A 111 -10.63 -3.89 -12.72
N THR A 112 -11.00 -4.21 -11.48
CA THR A 112 -11.83 -3.35 -10.63
C THR A 112 -11.24 -1.96 -10.46
N VAL A 113 -9.93 -1.86 -10.24
CA VAL A 113 -9.24 -0.58 -10.06
C VAL A 113 -9.15 0.20 -11.37
N ILE A 114 -8.81 -0.46 -12.48
CA ILE A 114 -8.76 0.18 -13.81
C ILE A 114 -10.13 0.74 -14.21
N GLU A 115 -11.20 -0.01 -13.98
CA GLU A 115 -12.57 0.45 -14.26
C GLU A 115 -12.95 1.68 -13.44
N ARG A 116 -12.48 1.78 -12.20
CA ARG A 116 -12.70 2.96 -11.36
C ARG A 116 -11.93 4.18 -11.87
N ILE A 117 -10.67 4.02 -12.26
CA ILE A 117 -9.81 5.15 -12.71
C ILE A 117 -10.29 5.74 -14.05
N LYS A 118 -10.92 4.92 -14.90
CA LYS A 118 -11.45 5.37 -16.20
C LYS A 118 -12.70 6.25 -16.11
N LYS A 119 -13.33 6.36 -14.94
CA LYS A 119 -14.56 7.15 -14.72
C LYS A 119 -14.20 8.53 -14.21
#